data_AF-A0A5N6ZKF0-F1
#
_entry.id   AF-A0A5N6ZKF0-F1
#
_cell.length_a   1.000
_cell.length_b   1.000
_cell.length_c   1.000
_cell.angle_alpha   90.00
_cell.angle_beta   90.00
_cell.angle_gamma   90.00
#
_symmetry.space_group_name_H-M   'P 1'
#
loop_
_entity.id
_entity.type
_entity.pdbx_description
1 polymer ?
#
loop_
_entity_poly.entity_id
_entity_poly.type
_entity_poly.pdbx_seq_one_letter_code
_entity_poly.pdbx_strand_id
1 'polypeptide(L)'
;MENFAVETISVICQGVTNKDNFIADNSVLAAGKYLLIEDEHRNFENNKAIFEALAPCIQPGAPSDTRRLALVVMRTVSRLHPELTRPHLALLAPPIFASVRDMVIPVKLAAEAAFLAIFSVVESESAVFDKYMTGPGAELAPGPKRSMSDYFKRIALRLASQSRERKEAEGGQGGLGLSNDEVEDEKELWSIGKVDLEGGPVDD
;
A
#
# COMPACT_ATOMS: atom_id res chain seq x y z
N MET A 1 -17.17 10.19 23.99
CA MET A 1 -16.72 9.20 22.99
C MET A 1 -16.18 9.88 21.74
N GLU A 2 -16.81 10.93 21.21
CA GLU A 2 -16.32 11.68 20.03
C GLU A 2 -14.87 12.19 20.13
N ASN A 3 -14.42 12.66 21.31
CA ASN A 3 -13.03 13.12 21.47
C ASN A 3 -11.98 12.02 21.22
N PHE A 4 -12.28 10.77 21.58
CA PHE A 4 -11.33 9.66 21.42
C PHE A 4 -11.09 9.32 19.94
N ALA A 5 -12.10 9.46 19.09
CA ALA A 5 -11.95 9.18 17.65
C ALA A 5 -10.97 10.17 16.99
N VAL A 6 -11.12 11.46 17.28
CA VAL A 6 -10.24 12.51 16.76
C VAL A 6 -8.83 12.40 17.34
N GLU A 7 -8.71 12.17 18.65
CA GLU A 7 -7.42 11.98 19.32
C GLU A 7 -6.68 10.75 18.77
N THR A 8 -7.38 9.65 18.49
CA THR A 8 -6.79 8.42 17.93
C THR A 8 -6.11 8.70 16.60
N ILE A 9 -6.80 9.35 15.66
CA ILE A 9 -6.23 9.69 14.36
C ILE A 9 -5.02 10.62 14.51
N SER A 10 -5.14 11.65 15.37
CA SER A 10 -4.05 12.58 15.64
C SER A 10 -2.80 11.86 16.17
N VAL A 11 -2.97 10.94 17.14
CA VAL A 11 -1.87 10.18 17.72
C VAL A 11 -1.23 9.24 16.69
N ILE A 12 -2.04 8.57 15.87
CA ILE A 12 -1.52 7.71 14.79
C ILE A 12 -0.70 8.54 13.79
N CYS A 13 -1.23 9.68 13.30
CA CYS A 13 -0.51 10.52 12.33
C CYS A 13 0.81 11.09 12.90
N GLN A 14 0.82 11.49 14.17
CA GLN A 14 2.04 11.94 14.85
C GLN A 14 3.05 10.79 15.00
N GLY A 15 2.57 9.59 15.32
CA GLY A 15 3.40 8.40 15.43
C GLY A 15 4.04 8.01 14.09
N VAL A 16 3.28 8.03 12.99
CA VAL A 16 3.77 7.70 11.62
C VAL A 16 4.93 8.60 11.21
N THR A 17 4.93 9.86 11.63
CA THR A 17 5.95 10.86 11.28
C THR A 17 7.06 10.98 12.33
N ASN A 18 7.09 10.06 13.31
CA ASN A 18 8.11 10.06 14.35
C ASN A 18 9.51 9.76 13.79
N LYS A 19 10.54 10.35 14.40
CA LYS A 19 11.94 10.13 14.01
C LYS A 19 12.49 8.80 14.50
N ASP A 20 11.88 8.23 15.54
CA ASP A 20 12.19 6.90 16.00
C ASP A 20 11.47 5.88 15.11
N ASN A 21 12.25 5.09 14.37
CA ASN A 21 11.74 4.10 13.43
C ASN A 21 10.81 3.08 14.11
N PHE A 22 11.08 2.70 15.37
CA PHE A 22 10.24 1.76 16.09
C PHE A 22 8.85 2.35 16.33
N ILE A 23 8.76 3.63 16.70
CA ILE A 23 7.48 4.32 16.87
C ILE A 23 6.78 4.48 15.52
N ALA A 24 7.52 4.89 14.49
CA ALA A 24 6.99 5.08 13.15
C ALA A 24 6.39 3.79 12.57
N ASP A 25 7.14 2.69 12.59
CA ASP A 25 6.71 1.40 12.03
C ASP A 25 5.45 0.88 12.74
N ASN A 26 5.40 0.93 14.07
CA ASN A 26 4.20 0.52 14.82
C ASN A 26 3.00 1.42 14.53
N SER A 27 3.24 2.71 14.29
CA SER A 27 2.18 3.66 13.96
C SER A 27 1.67 3.48 12.53
N VAL A 28 2.53 3.04 11.60
CA VAL A 28 2.13 2.63 10.25
C VAL A 28 1.21 1.40 10.32
N LEU A 29 1.53 0.40 11.15
CA LEU A 29 0.62 -0.73 11.41
C LEU A 29 -0.71 -0.27 12.00
N ALA A 30 -0.66 0.62 13.00
CA ALA A 30 -1.86 1.17 13.62
C ALA A 30 -2.74 1.91 12.60
N ALA A 31 -2.15 2.69 11.69
CA ALA A 31 -2.84 3.33 10.58
C ALA A 31 -3.52 2.31 9.66
N GLY A 32 -2.82 1.22 9.30
CA GLY A 32 -3.39 0.14 8.50
C GLY A 32 -4.58 -0.53 9.18
N LYS A 33 -4.44 -0.93 10.44
CA LYS A 33 -5.53 -1.50 11.24
C LYS A 33 -6.72 -0.55 11.34
N TYR A 34 -6.43 0.74 11.60
CA TYR A 34 -7.46 1.77 11.68
C TYR A 34 -8.26 1.89 10.38
N LEU A 35 -7.63 1.70 9.21
CA LEU A 35 -8.28 1.73 7.89
C LEU A 35 -9.00 0.41 7.54
N LEU A 36 -8.64 -0.73 8.14
CA LEU A 36 -9.26 -2.03 7.84
C LEU A 36 -10.46 -2.38 8.74
N ILE A 37 -10.52 -1.86 9.96
CA ILE A 37 -11.64 -2.14 10.88
C ILE A 37 -12.93 -1.52 10.31
N GLU A 38 -14.04 -2.25 10.27
CA GLU A 38 -15.33 -1.64 9.88
C GLU A 38 -15.78 -0.63 10.94
N ASP A 39 -16.12 0.60 10.50
CA ASP A 39 -16.60 1.67 11.37
C ASP A 39 -17.68 2.48 10.64
N GLU A 40 -18.91 2.44 11.17
CA GLU A 40 -20.07 3.17 10.65
C GLU A 40 -19.90 4.70 10.70
N HIS A 41 -18.98 5.19 11.53
CA HIS A 41 -18.68 6.62 11.69
C HIS A 41 -17.44 7.07 10.91
N ARG A 42 -16.84 6.17 10.11
CA ARG A 42 -15.72 6.53 9.25
C ARG A 42 -16.14 7.57 8.22
N ASN A 43 -15.35 8.64 8.12
CA ASN A 43 -15.56 9.70 7.15
C ASN A 43 -14.32 9.89 6.26
N PHE A 44 -14.52 10.59 5.13
CA PHE A 44 -13.48 10.86 4.15
C PHE A 44 -12.29 11.63 4.74
N GLU A 45 -12.52 12.62 5.60
CA GLU A 45 -11.46 13.46 6.18
C GLU A 45 -10.53 12.67 7.11
N ASN A 46 -11.08 11.72 7.87
CA ASN A 46 -10.30 10.85 8.75
C ASN A 46 -9.34 9.96 7.92
N ASN A 47 -9.84 9.36 6.84
CA ASN A 47 -9.01 8.57 5.94
C ASN A 47 -7.95 9.44 5.26
N LYS A 48 -8.35 10.63 4.81
CA LYS A 48 -7.46 11.62 4.19
C LYS A 48 -6.29 11.96 5.11
N ALA A 49 -6.55 12.24 6.39
CA ALA A 49 -5.51 12.58 7.35
C ALA A 49 -4.49 11.45 7.52
N ILE A 50 -4.94 10.19 7.56
CA ILE A 50 -4.07 9.02 7.62
C ILE A 50 -3.25 8.87 6.34
N PHE A 51 -3.87 9.02 5.16
CA PHE A 51 -3.15 8.94 3.89
C PHE A 51 -2.14 10.07 3.71
N GLU A 52 -2.45 11.28 4.17
CA GLU A 52 -1.53 12.43 4.17
C GLU A 52 -0.33 12.18 5.08
N ALA A 53 -0.50 11.48 6.19
CA ALA A 53 0.61 11.08 7.06
C ALA A 53 1.46 9.95 6.46
N LEU A 54 0.84 8.97 5.78
CA LEU A 54 1.54 7.82 5.20
C LEU A 54 2.28 8.15 3.89
N ALA A 55 1.75 9.05 3.05
CA ALA A 55 2.31 9.35 1.73
C ALA A 55 3.78 9.79 1.76
N PRO A 56 4.25 10.65 2.68
CA PRO A 56 5.66 11.00 2.82
C PRO A 56 6.54 9.80 3.19
N CYS A 57 6.05 8.85 3.99
CA CYS A 57 6.79 7.66 4.41
C CYS A 57 7.05 6.68 3.26
N ILE A 58 6.24 6.73 2.20
CA ILE A 58 6.41 5.87 1.02
C ILE A 58 7.51 6.42 0.09
N GLN A 59 7.73 7.74 0.09
CA GLN A 59 8.68 8.39 -0.81
C GLN A 59 10.11 7.87 -0.59
N PRO A 60 10.92 7.76 -1.67
CA PRO A 60 12.34 7.49 -1.54
C PRO A 60 13.02 8.48 -0.58
N GLY A 61 13.79 7.96 0.38
CA GLY A 61 14.50 8.76 1.39
C GLY A 61 14.05 8.51 2.83
N ALA A 62 12.83 8.00 3.05
CA ALA A 62 12.41 7.50 4.35
C ALA A 62 13.11 6.15 4.70
N PRO A 63 13.15 5.69 5.97
CA PRO A 63 13.75 4.41 6.34
C PRO A 63 13.13 3.22 5.59
N SER A 64 13.94 2.28 5.09
CA SER A 64 13.49 1.21 4.19
C SER A 64 12.34 0.37 4.73
N ASP A 65 12.40 0.02 6.01
CA ASP A 65 11.40 -0.83 6.66
C ASP A 65 10.06 -0.09 6.76
N THR A 66 10.08 1.18 7.19
CA THR A 66 8.90 2.05 7.23
C THR A 66 8.29 2.22 5.84
N ARG A 67 9.10 2.42 4.78
CA ARG A 67 8.60 2.53 3.40
C ARG A 67 7.89 1.25 2.96
N ARG A 68 8.57 0.11 3.14
CA ARG A 68 8.04 -1.22 2.76
C ARG A 68 6.72 -1.46 3.50
N LEU A 69 6.67 -1.18 4.80
CA LEU A 69 5.49 -1.41 5.61
C LEU A 69 4.32 -0.51 5.21
N ALA A 70 4.58 0.77 4.93
CA ALA A 70 3.55 1.68 4.44
C ALA A 70 2.99 1.24 3.07
N LEU A 71 3.85 0.70 2.19
CA LEU A 71 3.43 0.12 0.91
C LEU A 71 2.58 -1.15 1.08
N VAL A 72 2.92 -2.01 2.03
CA VAL A 72 2.10 -3.18 2.40
C VAL A 72 0.73 -2.73 2.91
N VAL A 73 0.66 -1.72 3.78
CA VAL A 73 -0.61 -1.10 4.21
C VAL A 73 -1.41 -0.61 3.00
N MET A 74 -0.80 0.16 2.09
CA MET A 74 -1.49 0.68 0.90
C MET A 74 -2.01 -0.43 -0.02
N ARG A 75 -1.24 -1.50 -0.23
CA ARG A 75 -1.67 -2.66 -1.01
C ARG A 75 -2.88 -3.33 -0.37
N THR A 76 -2.80 -3.65 0.92
CA THR A 76 -3.85 -4.39 1.63
C THR A 76 -5.15 -3.60 1.71
N VAL A 77 -5.08 -2.32 2.11
CA VAL A 77 -6.28 -1.45 2.17
C VAL A 77 -6.88 -1.26 0.79
N SER A 78 -6.08 -1.09 -0.27
CA SER A 78 -6.63 -0.93 -1.63
C SER A 78 -7.30 -2.18 -2.17
N ARG A 79 -6.84 -3.38 -1.77
CA ARG A 79 -7.43 -4.65 -2.19
C ARG A 79 -8.73 -4.94 -1.46
N LEU A 80 -8.77 -4.73 -0.14
CA LEU A 80 -9.93 -5.04 0.69
C LEU A 80 -10.99 -3.94 0.65
N HIS A 81 -10.56 -2.68 0.57
CA HIS A 81 -11.40 -1.49 0.64
C HIS A 81 -11.03 -0.44 -0.42
N PRO A 82 -11.12 -0.78 -1.73
CA PRO A 82 -10.75 0.13 -2.82
C PRO A 82 -11.53 1.46 -2.78
N GLU A 83 -12.74 1.48 -2.24
CA GLU A 83 -13.54 2.69 -2.02
C GLU A 83 -12.88 3.70 -1.08
N LEU A 84 -11.99 3.26 -0.18
CA LEU A 84 -11.26 4.15 0.71
C LEU A 84 -10.07 4.80 0.00
N THR A 85 -9.38 4.10 -0.92
CA THR A 85 -8.16 4.62 -1.54
C THR A 85 -8.41 5.34 -2.87
N ARG A 86 -9.43 4.93 -3.63
CA ARG A 86 -9.80 5.52 -4.93
C ARG A 86 -10.00 7.05 -4.89
N PRO A 87 -10.66 7.63 -3.88
CA PRO A 87 -10.81 9.09 -3.78
C PRO A 87 -9.48 9.85 -3.60
N HIS A 88 -8.42 9.18 -3.14
CA HIS A 88 -7.13 9.80 -2.79
C HIS A 88 -6.00 9.45 -3.77
N LEU A 89 -6.32 8.93 -4.97
CA LEU A 89 -5.29 8.53 -5.95
C LEU A 89 -4.31 9.66 -6.33
N ALA A 90 -4.77 10.92 -6.33
CA ALA A 90 -3.90 12.08 -6.56
C ALA A 90 -2.76 12.20 -5.53
N LEU A 91 -3.04 11.82 -4.28
CA LEU A 91 -2.09 11.82 -3.17
C LEU A 91 -1.22 10.56 -3.17
N LEU A 92 -1.82 9.40 -3.44
CA LEU A 92 -1.19 8.08 -3.24
C LEU A 92 -0.36 7.60 -4.44
N ALA A 93 -0.83 7.84 -5.68
CA ALA A 93 -0.17 7.30 -6.86
C ALA A 93 1.26 7.84 -7.08
N PRO A 94 1.56 9.14 -6.89
CA PRO A 94 2.92 9.66 -7.07
C PRO A 94 3.98 9.03 -6.14
N PRO A 95 3.81 8.96 -4.80
CA PRO A 95 4.79 8.33 -3.92
C PRO A 95 4.97 6.84 -4.21
N ILE A 96 3.88 6.11 -4.42
CA ILE A 96 3.95 4.67 -4.74
C ILE A 96 4.72 4.47 -6.05
N PHE A 97 4.43 5.28 -7.08
CA PHE A 97 5.13 5.20 -8.36
C PHE A 97 6.61 5.58 -8.26
N ALA A 98 6.98 6.55 -7.42
CA ALA A 98 8.39 6.88 -7.19
C ALA A 98 9.19 5.66 -6.65
N SER A 99 8.52 4.78 -5.90
CA SER A 99 9.12 3.60 -5.25
C SER A 99 9.13 2.32 -6.11
N VAL A 100 8.47 2.29 -7.28
CA VAL A 100 8.52 1.09 -8.17
C VAL A 100 9.89 0.84 -8.80
N ARG A 101 10.81 1.81 -8.67
CA ARG A 101 12.21 1.72 -9.13
C ARG A 101 13.20 1.74 -7.97
N ASP A 102 12.75 1.45 -6.75
CA ASP A 102 13.61 1.42 -5.58
C ASP A 102 14.75 0.39 -5.74
N MET A 103 15.90 0.71 -5.18
CA MET A 103 17.08 -0.17 -5.19
C MET A 103 17.01 -1.23 -4.07
N VAL A 104 16.24 -0.96 -3.01
CA VAL A 104 15.96 -1.92 -1.94
C VAL A 104 14.86 -2.86 -2.43
N ILE A 105 15.24 -4.10 -2.78
CA ILE A 105 14.36 -5.07 -3.43
C ILE A 105 13.02 -5.26 -2.67
N PRO A 106 12.99 -5.43 -1.33
CA PRO A 106 11.72 -5.55 -0.61
C PRO A 106 10.78 -4.33 -0.80
N VAL A 107 11.32 -3.11 -0.80
CA VAL A 107 10.54 -1.88 -1.00
C VAL A 107 10.02 -1.82 -2.43
N LYS A 108 10.87 -2.16 -3.40
CA LYS A 108 10.48 -2.19 -4.82
C LYS A 108 9.29 -3.14 -5.03
N LEU A 109 9.40 -4.38 -4.57
CA LEU A 109 8.33 -5.38 -4.76
C LEU A 109 7.02 -4.95 -4.09
N ALA A 110 7.10 -4.41 -2.87
CA ALA A 110 5.93 -3.85 -2.20
C ALA A 110 5.31 -2.68 -2.98
N ALA A 111 6.13 -1.81 -3.58
CA ALA A 111 5.67 -0.68 -4.39
C ALA A 111 5.00 -1.14 -5.69
N GLU A 112 5.56 -2.13 -6.39
CA GLU A 112 4.95 -2.70 -7.60
C GLU A 112 3.58 -3.31 -7.26
N ALA A 113 3.49 -4.08 -6.18
CA ALA A 113 2.23 -4.68 -5.74
C ALA A 113 1.20 -3.63 -5.29
N ALA A 114 1.60 -2.63 -4.51
CA ALA A 114 0.74 -1.53 -4.11
C ALA A 114 0.24 -0.72 -5.32
N PHE A 115 1.10 -0.49 -6.33
CA PHE A 115 0.73 0.21 -7.55
C PHE A 115 -0.34 -0.55 -8.36
N LEU A 116 -0.23 -1.88 -8.44
CA LEU A 116 -1.27 -2.70 -9.06
C LEU A 116 -2.59 -2.63 -8.27
N ALA A 117 -2.51 -2.65 -6.94
CA ALA A 117 -3.69 -2.65 -6.06
C ALA A 117 -4.47 -1.33 -6.08
N ILE A 118 -3.81 -0.17 -5.97
CA ILE A 118 -4.49 1.14 -5.97
C ILE A 118 -5.26 1.41 -7.28
N PHE A 119 -4.79 0.82 -8.39
CA PHE A 119 -5.44 0.92 -9.70
C PHE A 119 -6.26 -0.33 -10.06
N SER A 120 -6.38 -1.31 -9.15
CA SER A 120 -7.09 -2.57 -9.38
C SER A 120 -6.71 -3.22 -10.72
N VAL A 121 -5.43 -3.21 -11.11
CA VAL A 121 -4.98 -3.56 -12.48
C VAL A 121 -5.24 -5.02 -12.83
N VAL A 122 -5.23 -5.90 -11.81
CA VAL A 122 -5.50 -7.33 -11.99
C VAL A 122 -6.95 -7.57 -12.38
N GLU A 123 -7.89 -6.87 -11.76
CA GLU A 123 -9.34 -7.05 -11.94
C GLU A 123 -9.94 -6.11 -12.99
N SER A 124 -9.41 -4.89 -13.11
CA SER A 124 -9.97 -3.80 -13.93
C SER A 124 -9.07 -3.38 -15.09
N GLU A 125 -7.96 -4.09 -15.31
CA GLU A 125 -6.96 -3.80 -16.34
C GLU A 125 -6.56 -2.32 -16.33
N SER A 126 -6.80 -1.57 -17.41
CA SER A 126 -6.45 -0.15 -17.51
C SER A 126 -7.53 0.81 -16.99
N ALA A 127 -8.75 0.35 -16.71
CA ALA A 127 -9.91 1.23 -16.55
C ALA A 127 -9.74 2.30 -15.45
N VAL A 128 -9.25 1.91 -14.27
CA VAL A 128 -9.04 2.84 -13.15
C VAL A 128 -7.86 3.78 -13.43
N PHE A 129 -6.79 3.26 -14.04
CA PHE A 129 -5.62 4.04 -14.39
C PHE A 129 -5.93 5.08 -15.48
N ASP A 130 -6.66 4.70 -16.52
CA ASP A 130 -7.07 5.61 -17.60
C ASP A 130 -7.97 6.73 -17.06
N LYS A 131 -8.90 6.40 -16.14
CA LYS A 131 -9.70 7.40 -15.43
C LYS A 131 -8.83 8.35 -14.59
N TYR A 132 -7.82 7.82 -13.90
CA TYR A 132 -6.88 8.65 -13.16
C TYR A 132 -6.08 9.58 -14.08
N MET A 133 -5.55 9.06 -15.19
CA MET A 133 -4.71 9.83 -16.13
C MET A 133 -5.48 10.91 -16.92
N THR A 134 -6.79 10.73 -17.08
CA THR A 134 -7.71 11.74 -17.63
C THR A 134 -8.21 12.74 -16.59
N GLY A 135 -8.21 12.35 -15.30
CA GLY A 135 -8.55 13.18 -14.15
C GLY A 135 -7.30 13.70 -13.42
N PRO A 136 -7.11 13.38 -12.12
CA PRO A 136 -6.03 13.97 -11.33
C PRO A 136 -4.61 13.72 -11.86
N GLY A 137 -4.37 12.58 -12.50
CA GLY A 137 -3.09 12.26 -13.14
C GLY A 137 -2.77 13.17 -14.34
N ALA A 138 -3.74 13.93 -14.84
CA ALA A 138 -3.51 14.90 -15.90
C ALA A 138 -2.61 16.06 -15.46
N GLU A 139 -2.64 16.39 -14.16
CA GLU A 139 -1.92 17.50 -13.51
C GLU A 139 -0.46 17.16 -13.18
N LEU A 140 -0.06 15.89 -13.32
CA LEU A 140 1.33 15.47 -13.15
C LEU A 140 2.25 16.23 -14.11
N ALA A 141 3.44 16.58 -13.64
CA ALA A 141 4.48 17.16 -14.48
C ALA A 141 4.77 16.26 -15.69
N PRO A 142 5.15 16.82 -16.87
CA PRO A 142 5.26 16.07 -18.12
C PRO A 142 6.16 14.82 -18.05
N GLY A 143 7.27 14.90 -17.30
CA GLY A 143 8.21 13.79 -17.11
C GLY A 143 7.58 12.62 -16.33
N PRO A 144 7.18 12.82 -15.06
CA PRO A 144 6.48 11.81 -14.27
C PRO A 144 5.24 11.24 -14.96
N LYS A 145 4.42 12.09 -15.59
CA LYS A 145 3.22 11.67 -16.33
C LYS A 145 3.54 10.66 -17.44
N ARG A 146 4.54 10.95 -18.26
CA ARG A 146 5.00 10.06 -19.33
C ARG A 146 5.59 8.77 -18.77
N SER A 147 6.49 8.89 -17.79
CA SER A 147 7.15 7.74 -17.16
C SER A 147 6.15 6.77 -16.53
N MET A 148 5.11 7.28 -15.85
CA MET A 148 4.04 6.48 -15.25
C MET A 148 3.20 5.79 -16.31
N SER A 149 2.83 6.49 -17.38
CA SER A 149 2.08 5.92 -18.51
C SER A 149 2.86 4.79 -19.20
N ASP A 150 4.15 4.98 -19.43
CA ASP A 150 5.02 3.98 -20.08
C ASP A 150 5.24 2.76 -19.17
N TYR A 151 5.45 2.99 -17.87
CA TYR A 151 5.55 1.92 -16.88
C TYR A 151 4.25 1.11 -16.82
N PHE A 152 3.10 1.79 -16.79
CA PHE A 152 1.81 1.11 -16.74
C PHE A 152 1.62 0.15 -17.93
N LYS A 153 1.83 0.67 -19.14
CA LYS A 153 1.66 -0.10 -20.39
C LYS A 153 2.61 -1.28 -20.51
N ARG A 154 3.87 -1.13 -20.08
CA ARG A 154 4.92 -2.13 -20.33
C ARG A 154 5.12 -3.10 -19.17
N ILE A 155 4.94 -2.61 -17.95
CA ILE A 155 5.29 -3.33 -16.72
C ILE A 155 4.04 -3.70 -15.94
N ALA A 156 3.19 -2.73 -15.60
CA ALA A 156 2.02 -3.00 -14.74
C ALA A 156 1.05 -4.02 -15.36
N LEU A 157 0.70 -3.85 -16.65
CA LEU A 157 -0.16 -4.81 -17.35
C LEU A 157 0.45 -6.21 -17.44
N ARG A 158 1.77 -6.31 -17.62
CA ARG A 158 2.48 -7.60 -17.66
C ARG A 158 2.49 -8.27 -16.29
N LEU A 159 2.78 -7.52 -15.23
CA LEU A 159 2.73 -8.04 -13.85
C LEU A 159 1.31 -8.48 -13.48
N ALA A 160 0.28 -7.75 -13.92
CA ALA A 160 -1.10 -8.13 -13.72
C ALA A 160 -1.47 -9.43 -14.47
N SER A 161 -1.00 -9.63 -15.71
CA SER A 161 -1.15 -10.90 -16.43
C SER A 161 -0.53 -12.06 -15.66
N GLN A 162 0.71 -11.89 -15.20
CA GLN A 162 1.40 -12.90 -14.40
C GLN A 162 0.65 -13.21 -13.11
N SER A 163 0.03 -12.21 -12.47
CA SER A 163 -0.78 -12.41 -11.28
C SER A 163 -2.05 -13.23 -11.57
N ARG A 164 -2.75 -12.96 -12.69
CA ARG A 164 -3.92 -13.74 -13.12
C ARG A 164 -3.56 -15.18 -13.47
N GLU A 165 -2.53 -15.38 -14.29
CA GLU A 165 -2.04 -16.71 -14.67
C GLU A 165 -1.69 -17.56 -13.44
N ARG A 166 -1.08 -16.94 -12.42
CA ARG A 166 -0.78 -17.61 -11.15
C ARG A 166 -2.05 -17.93 -10.33
N LYS A 167 -3.01 -16.99 -10.22
CA LYS A 167 -4.30 -17.24 -9.53
C LYS A 167 -5.08 -18.39 -10.18
N GLU A 168 -5.07 -18.47 -11.50
CA GLU A 168 -5.68 -19.57 -12.27
C GLU A 168 -4.96 -20.90 -12.04
N ALA A 169 -3.62 -20.90 -12.03
CA ALA A 169 -2.82 -22.09 -11.75
C ALA A 169 -3.02 -22.65 -10.33
N GLU A 170 -3.34 -21.79 -9.36
CA GLU A 170 -3.68 -22.14 -7.98
C GLU A 170 -5.13 -22.65 -7.82
N GLY A 171 -5.89 -22.77 -8.90
CA GLY A 171 -7.29 -23.22 -8.88
C GLY A 171 -8.21 -22.30 -8.07
N GLY A 172 -7.82 -21.03 -7.87
CA GLY A 172 -8.54 -20.09 -7.02
C GLY A 172 -8.52 -20.42 -5.52
N GLN A 173 -7.80 -21.46 -5.07
CA GLN A 173 -7.73 -21.87 -3.67
C GLN A 173 -6.50 -21.36 -2.92
N GLY A 174 -5.60 -20.63 -3.59
CA GLY A 174 -4.49 -19.98 -2.91
C GLY A 174 -3.45 -20.96 -2.35
N GLY A 175 -3.09 -22.00 -3.10
CA GLY A 175 -2.20 -23.05 -2.61
C GLY A 175 -0.71 -22.88 -2.94
N LEU A 176 -0.31 -21.95 -3.82
CA LEU A 176 1.06 -21.92 -4.39
C LEU A 176 1.81 -20.58 -4.25
N GLY A 177 1.30 -19.60 -3.50
CA GLY A 177 2.13 -18.49 -3.00
C GLY A 177 1.62 -17.06 -3.20
N LEU A 178 0.60 -16.78 -4.02
CA LEU A 178 0.06 -15.40 -4.13
C LEU A 178 -1.01 -15.07 -3.10
N SER A 179 -1.90 -16.02 -2.81
CA SER A 179 -2.68 -15.99 -1.57
C SER A 179 -1.75 -15.82 -0.38
N ASN A 180 -0.56 -16.45 -0.39
CA ASN A 180 0.38 -16.33 0.71
C ASN A 180 0.91 -14.90 0.83
N ASP A 181 1.37 -14.24 -0.24
CA ASP A 181 1.84 -12.85 -0.11
C ASP A 181 0.75 -11.91 0.42
N GLU A 182 -0.49 -12.02 -0.08
CA GLU A 182 -1.61 -11.19 0.39
C GLU A 182 -2.04 -11.53 1.83
N VAL A 183 -1.98 -12.81 2.20
CA VAL A 183 -2.26 -13.30 3.55
C VAL A 183 -1.14 -12.93 4.53
N GLU A 184 0.11 -12.99 4.12
CA GLU A 184 1.26 -12.58 4.92
C GLU A 184 1.26 -11.07 5.13
N ASP A 185 0.89 -10.27 4.12
CA ASP A 185 0.66 -8.82 4.27
C ASP A 185 -0.42 -8.53 5.31
N GLU A 186 -1.55 -9.25 5.27
CA GLU A 186 -2.61 -9.12 6.27
C GLU A 186 -2.14 -9.56 7.66
N LYS A 187 -1.45 -10.70 7.78
CA LYS A 187 -0.88 -11.18 9.05
C LYS A 187 0.11 -10.18 9.63
N GLU A 188 0.97 -9.61 8.80
CA GLU A 188 1.90 -8.56 9.21
C GLU A 188 1.14 -7.35 9.72
N LEU A 189 0.10 -6.89 8.99
CA LEU A 189 -0.75 -5.80 9.45
C LEU A 189 -1.40 -6.07 10.80
N TRP A 190 -1.87 -7.29 11.04
CA TRP A 190 -2.56 -7.67 12.27
C TRP A 190 -1.63 -8.03 13.43
N SER A 191 -0.34 -8.22 13.17
CA SER A 191 0.66 -8.51 14.20
C SER A 191 0.78 -7.39 15.25
N ILE A 192 1.20 -7.74 16.47
CA ILE A 192 1.48 -6.80 17.56
C ILE A 192 2.99 -6.78 17.79
N GLY A 193 3.63 -5.65 17.53
CA GLY A 193 5.09 -5.54 17.57
C GLY A 193 5.78 -6.10 16.32
N LYS A 194 7.11 -6.05 16.29
CA LYS A 194 7.89 -6.59 15.17
C LYS A 194 7.83 -8.12 15.24
N VAL A 195 7.41 -8.76 14.15
CA VAL A 195 7.53 -10.22 14.02
C VAL A 195 9.00 -10.50 13.75
N ASP A 196 9.72 -10.99 14.76
CA ASP A 196 11.07 -11.50 14.53
C ASP A 196 10.96 -12.74 13.64
N LEU A 197 11.20 -12.57 12.35
CA LEU A 197 11.31 -13.67 11.38
C LEU A 197 12.67 -14.39 11.54
N GLU A 198 13.05 -14.75 12.77
CA GLU A 198 14.23 -15.56 13.07
C GLU A 198 13.82 -16.93 13.59
N GLY A 199 13.25 -17.74 12.70
CA GLY A 199 13.17 -19.18 12.85
C GLY A 199 14.26 -19.86 12.03
N GLY A 200 15.53 -19.71 12.43
CA GLY A 200 16.61 -20.58 11.95
C GLY A 200 16.40 -22.01 12.46
N PRO A 201 16.97 -23.04 11.80
CA PRO A 201 16.80 -24.42 12.23
C PRO A 201 17.32 -24.57 13.66
N VAL A 202 16.50 -25.15 14.52
CA VAL A 202 16.98 -25.70 15.79
C VAL A 202 17.71 -26.98 15.43
N ASP A 203 19.04 -26.89 15.35
CA ASP A 203 19.88 -28.08 15.34
C ASP A 203 19.83 -28.70 16.75
N ASP A 204 19.20 -29.87 16.87
CA ASP A 204 19.33 -30.79 18.01
C ASP A 204 20.68 -31.54 17.96
#